data_AF-A0A7S3P8I3-F1
#
_entry.id   AF-A0A7S3P8I3-F1
#
_cell.length_a   1.000
_cell.length_b   1.000
_cell.length_c   1.000
_cell.angle_alpha   90.00
_cell.angle_beta   90.00
_cell.angle_gamma   90.00
#
_symmetry.space_group_name_H-M   'P 1'
#
loop_
_entity.id
_entity.type
_entity.pdbx_description
1 polymer ?
#
loop_
_entity_poly.entity_id
_entity_poly.type
_entity_poly.pdbx_seq_one_letter_code
_entity_poly.pdbx_strand_id
1 'polypeptide(L)'
;NDTMPETTTSDDHVHVTLPVCPLPIQFLGNPPFVDAVDRDSPLAARVKFGMYVVSLTIGDQTYENLSLTDLQDALDGTSQVEDRILVLAKSKPPPEAVALPISSSEPQVSSDTSRPARHIILKKTWKMKSYQAAMEKSFSFHGLAMTEGLAGVVKRYCNCIPLTPGAQLSWRRTPHGVWQAYMNHAYQKVHEEDAVAAVMDAMAAAGWEFIKQYETEL
;
A
#
# COMPACT_ATOMS: atom_id res chain seq x y z
N ASN A 1 17.30 41.42 -40.11
CA ASN A 1 17.64 40.53 -38.98
C ASN A 1 16.46 40.51 -38.02
N ASP A 2 15.48 39.67 -38.33
CA ASP A 2 14.40 39.31 -37.41
C ASP A 2 14.75 37.96 -36.81
N THR A 3 15.14 37.95 -35.54
CA THR A 3 15.33 36.72 -34.76
C THR A 3 14.09 36.55 -33.90
N MET A 4 13.22 35.62 -34.29
CA MET A 4 12.10 35.16 -33.47
C MET A 4 12.64 34.37 -32.26
N PRO A 5 12.16 34.61 -31.03
CA PRO A 5 12.49 33.77 -29.90
C PRO A 5 11.71 32.44 -30.00
N GLU A 6 12.42 31.32 -30.09
CA GLU A 6 11.85 29.98 -29.91
C GLU A 6 11.42 29.82 -28.44
N THR A 7 10.12 29.80 -28.18
CA THR A 7 9.55 29.34 -26.91
C THR A 7 9.40 27.83 -26.97
N THR A 8 10.41 27.10 -26.50
CA THR A 8 10.32 25.67 -26.18
C THR A 8 9.66 25.48 -24.83
N THR A 9 8.33 25.57 -24.77
CA THR A 9 7.57 25.16 -23.58
C THR A 9 7.46 23.62 -23.58
N SER A 10 8.52 22.95 -23.12
CA SER A 10 8.54 21.49 -22.93
C SER A 10 7.79 21.13 -21.65
N ASP A 11 6.46 21.04 -21.72
CA ASP A 11 5.63 20.59 -20.61
C ASP A 11 5.67 19.05 -20.51
N ASP A 12 6.84 18.54 -20.13
CA ASP A 12 7.12 17.10 -19.99
C ASP A 12 6.79 16.56 -18.60
N HIS A 13 6.39 17.44 -17.69
CA HIS A 13 6.03 17.10 -16.32
C HIS A 13 4.52 17.07 -16.15
N VAL A 14 4.03 16.05 -15.45
CA VAL A 14 2.63 15.87 -15.11
C VAL A 14 2.49 15.96 -13.61
N HIS A 15 1.74 16.97 -13.15
CA HIS A 15 1.43 17.18 -11.75
C HIS A 15 0.12 16.47 -11.40
N VAL A 16 0.20 15.51 -10.48
CA VAL A 16 -0.92 14.64 -10.12
C VAL A 16 -1.18 14.76 -8.62
N THR A 17 -2.33 15.31 -8.27
CA THR A 17 -2.82 15.29 -6.89
C THR A 17 -3.26 13.88 -6.54
N LEU A 18 -2.68 13.34 -5.48
CA LEU A 18 -2.93 11.97 -5.02
C LEU A 18 -4.15 11.97 -4.07
N PRO A 19 -5.10 11.03 -4.24
CA PRO A 19 -6.23 10.92 -3.34
C PRO A 19 -5.79 10.42 -1.95
N VAL A 20 -6.63 10.68 -0.95
CA VAL A 20 -6.49 10.12 0.40
C VAL A 20 -7.01 8.68 0.37
N CYS A 21 -6.13 7.73 0.02
CA CYS A 21 -6.34 6.28 0.04
C CYS A 21 -5.07 5.58 -0.49
N PRO A 22 -4.96 4.23 -0.42
CA PRO A 22 -3.96 3.47 -1.13
C PRO A 22 -4.01 3.83 -2.60
N LEU A 23 -2.82 4.10 -3.14
CA LEU A 23 -2.70 4.51 -4.51
C LEU A 23 -2.90 3.28 -5.38
N PRO A 24 -3.85 3.32 -6.32
CA PRO A 24 -4.02 2.26 -7.31
C PRO A 24 -2.97 2.41 -8.42
N ILE A 25 -1.72 2.68 -8.02
CA ILE A 25 -0.56 2.85 -8.89
C ILE A 25 0.55 1.95 -8.36
N GLN A 26 1.12 1.14 -9.24
CA GLN A 26 2.31 0.36 -8.96
C GLN A 26 3.53 1.06 -9.56
N PHE A 27 4.59 1.16 -8.77
CA PHE A 27 5.87 1.71 -9.18
C PHE A 27 6.92 0.61 -9.21
N LEU A 28 7.84 0.67 -10.19
CA LEU A 28 8.98 -0.23 -10.32
C LEU A 28 10.26 0.54 -10.69
N GLY A 29 11.40 -0.14 -10.61
CA GLY A 29 12.69 0.36 -11.08
C GLY A 29 13.37 1.39 -10.18
N ASN A 30 14.54 1.85 -10.62
CA ASN A 30 15.30 2.93 -10.00
C ASN A 30 15.99 3.75 -11.12
N PRO A 31 15.58 5.00 -11.40
CA PRO A 31 14.54 5.77 -10.71
C PRO A 31 13.14 5.12 -10.83
N PRO A 32 12.26 5.32 -9.84
CA PRO A 32 10.91 4.74 -9.86
C PRO A 32 10.12 5.22 -11.09
N PHE A 33 9.43 4.30 -11.75
CA PHE A 33 8.52 4.58 -12.85
C PHE A 33 7.19 3.87 -12.66
N VAL A 34 6.14 4.38 -13.30
CA VAL A 34 4.79 3.83 -13.25
C VAL A 34 4.70 2.57 -14.09
N ASP A 35 4.43 1.43 -13.44
CA ASP A 35 4.29 0.12 -14.07
C ASP A 35 2.82 -0.31 -14.24
N ALA A 36 1.94 0.12 -13.34
CA ALA A 36 0.52 -0.13 -13.51
C ALA A 36 -0.30 0.99 -12.88
N VAL A 37 -1.45 1.27 -13.48
CA VAL A 37 -2.49 2.13 -12.91
C VAL A 37 -3.80 1.38 -13.06
N ASP A 38 -4.57 1.30 -11.99
CA ASP A 38 -5.91 0.73 -12.05
C ASP A 38 -6.78 1.54 -13.02
N ARG A 39 -7.55 0.87 -13.87
CA ARG A 39 -8.35 1.51 -14.91
C ARG A 39 -9.49 2.34 -14.33
N ASP A 40 -9.99 1.94 -13.16
CA ASP A 40 -11.07 2.63 -12.48
C ASP A 40 -10.56 3.76 -11.57
N SER A 41 -9.23 3.95 -11.50
CA SER A 41 -8.62 5.02 -10.73
C SER A 41 -8.88 6.40 -11.35
N PRO A 42 -9.15 7.43 -10.53
CA PRO A 42 -9.18 8.81 -11.01
C PRO A 42 -7.84 9.27 -11.61
N LEU A 43 -6.75 8.54 -11.32
CA LEU A 43 -5.41 8.83 -11.80
C LEU A 43 -5.15 8.27 -13.21
N ALA A 44 -5.94 7.31 -13.68
CA ALA A 44 -5.75 6.64 -14.98
C ALA A 44 -5.82 7.61 -16.17
N ALA A 45 -6.57 8.71 -16.04
CA ALA A 45 -6.69 9.71 -17.10
C ALA A 45 -5.43 10.58 -17.25
N ARG A 46 -4.62 10.71 -16.19
CA ARG A 46 -3.49 11.67 -16.12
C ARG A 46 -2.13 10.96 -16.09
N VAL A 47 -2.07 9.81 -15.43
CA VAL A 47 -0.87 8.99 -15.28
C VAL A 47 -0.82 7.95 -16.40
N LYS A 48 0.30 7.91 -17.12
CA LYS A 48 0.55 6.88 -18.14
C LYS A 48 1.65 5.92 -17.69
N PHE A 49 1.55 4.68 -18.14
CA PHE A 49 2.61 3.68 -18.02
C PHE A 49 3.95 4.22 -18.54
N GLY A 50 5.03 3.92 -17.83
CA GLY A 50 6.39 4.30 -18.18
C GLY A 50 6.80 5.73 -17.79
N MET A 51 5.90 6.52 -17.16
CA MET A 51 6.27 7.81 -16.59
C MET A 51 7.15 7.64 -15.35
N TYR A 52 8.19 8.46 -15.21
CA TYR A 52 9.13 8.42 -14.10
C TYR A 52 8.71 9.36 -12.99
N VAL A 53 8.92 8.95 -11.75
CA VAL A 53 8.72 9.81 -10.58
C VAL A 53 9.90 10.76 -10.45
N VAL A 54 9.61 12.06 -10.49
CA VAL A 54 10.61 13.12 -10.31
C VAL A 54 10.63 13.57 -8.86
N SER A 55 9.45 13.91 -8.33
CA SER A 55 9.31 14.37 -6.95
C SER A 55 7.93 14.06 -6.37
N LEU A 56 7.89 14.03 -5.05
CA LEU A 56 6.68 13.89 -4.23
C LEU A 56 6.63 15.06 -3.27
N THR A 57 5.59 15.88 -3.36
CA THR A 57 5.31 16.97 -2.42
C THR A 57 4.20 16.56 -1.46
N ILE A 58 4.42 16.77 -0.17
CA ILE A 58 3.48 16.44 0.91
C ILE A 58 3.41 17.64 1.84
N GLY A 59 2.30 18.39 1.78
CA GLY A 59 2.22 19.70 2.42
C GLY A 59 3.30 20.64 1.89
N ASP A 60 4.12 21.20 2.79
CA ASP A 60 5.20 22.12 2.42
C ASP A 60 6.54 21.44 2.09
N GLN A 61 6.61 20.11 2.21
CA GLN A 61 7.86 19.35 1.99
C GLN A 61 7.87 18.70 0.62
N THR A 62 8.94 18.92 -0.14
CA THR A 62 9.16 18.27 -1.45
C THR A 62 10.34 17.32 -1.34
N TYR A 63 10.11 16.07 -1.76
CA TYR A 63 11.09 15.00 -1.79
C TYR A 63 11.42 14.69 -3.25
N GLU A 64 12.68 14.80 -3.63
CA GLU A 64 13.17 14.56 -4.99
C GLU A 64 14.07 13.33 -5.01
N ASN A 65 14.24 12.72 -6.19
CA ASN A 65 15.17 11.60 -6.40
C ASN A 65 14.95 10.41 -5.43
N LEU A 66 13.70 10.17 -5.05
CA LEU A 66 13.34 9.09 -4.15
C LEU A 66 13.67 7.72 -4.77
N SER A 67 14.28 6.84 -3.98
CA SER A 67 14.36 5.43 -4.35
C SER A 67 12.97 4.79 -4.33
N LEU A 68 12.80 3.63 -4.96
CA LEU A 68 11.51 2.93 -4.95
C LEU A 68 11.03 2.64 -3.52
N THR A 69 11.94 2.25 -2.65
CA THR A 69 11.64 1.97 -1.23
C THR A 69 11.22 3.25 -0.51
N ASP A 70 11.99 4.33 -0.63
CA ASP A 70 11.68 5.60 0.05
C ASP A 70 10.37 6.20 -0.46
N LEU A 71 10.10 6.07 -1.75
CA LEU A 71 8.84 6.48 -2.35
C LEU A 71 7.67 5.68 -1.77
N GLN A 72 7.77 4.35 -1.70
CA GLN A 72 6.72 3.50 -1.16
C GLN A 72 6.47 3.81 0.32
N ASP A 73 7.53 3.94 1.12
CA ASP A 73 7.43 4.29 2.54
C ASP A 73 6.80 5.68 2.75
N ALA A 74 7.19 6.67 1.93
CA ALA A 74 6.60 8.01 1.98
C ALA A 74 5.11 7.98 1.59
N LEU A 75 4.73 7.27 0.53
CA LEU A 75 3.34 7.17 0.09
C LEU A 75 2.46 6.43 1.09
N ASP A 76 2.98 5.38 1.72
CA ASP A 76 2.29 4.60 2.74
C ASP A 76 2.12 5.40 4.04
N GLY A 77 3.19 6.03 4.51
CA GLY A 77 3.22 6.83 5.73
C GLY A 77 2.33 8.08 5.65
N THR A 78 2.05 8.56 4.43
CA THR A 78 1.27 9.77 4.18
C THR A 78 -0.06 9.49 3.48
N SER A 79 -0.50 8.23 3.45
CA SER A 79 -1.77 7.81 2.82
C SER A 79 -3.02 8.56 3.30
N GLN A 80 -2.97 9.14 4.50
CA GLN A 80 -4.05 9.91 5.13
C GLN A 80 -3.86 11.43 5.02
N VAL A 81 -2.78 11.89 4.40
CA VAL A 81 -2.45 13.31 4.24
C VAL A 81 -3.06 13.81 2.93
N GLU A 82 -3.82 14.90 3.02
CA GLU A 82 -4.36 15.62 1.87
C GLU A 82 -3.25 16.39 1.14
N ASP A 83 -3.56 16.93 -0.04
CA ASP A 83 -2.64 17.80 -0.81
C ASP A 83 -1.27 17.19 -1.16
N ARG A 84 -1.24 15.86 -1.32
CA ARG A 84 -0.07 15.16 -1.87
C ARG A 84 0.00 15.36 -3.37
N ILE A 85 1.13 15.83 -3.87
CA ILE A 85 1.35 16.08 -5.30
C ILE A 85 2.52 15.23 -5.77
N LEU A 86 2.25 14.34 -6.73
CA LEU A 86 3.27 13.57 -7.43
C LEU A 86 3.61 14.24 -8.75
N VAL A 87 4.89 14.50 -8.98
CA VAL A 87 5.40 15.04 -10.24
C VAL A 87 6.01 13.91 -11.04
N LEU A 88 5.47 13.68 -12.23
CA LEU A 88 5.88 12.61 -13.13
C LEU A 88 6.49 13.18 -14.42
N ALA A 89 7.55 12.58 -14.94
CA ALA A 89 8.15 12.92 -16.23
C ALA A 89 7.93 11.83 -17.28
N LYS A 90 7.73 12.21 -18.54
CA LYS A 90 7.58 11.25 -19.67
C LYS A 90 8.89 10.56 -20.02
N SER A 91 10.02 11.21 -19.79
CA SER A 91 11.35 10.68 -20.05
C SER A 91 12.05 10.33 -18.75
N LYS A 92 12.96 9.35 -18.80
CA LYS A 92 13.85 9.05 -17.69
C LYS A 92 14.55 10.34 -17.28
N PRO A 93 14.52 10.75 -15.99
CA PRO A 93 15.25 11.92 -15.56
C PRO A 93 16.72 11.74 -15.96
N PRO A 94 17.39 12.80 -16.45
CA PRO A 94 18.82 12.75 -16.69
C PRO A 94 19.49 12.15 -15.44
N PRO A 95 20.49 11.26 -15.60
CA PRO A 95 21.28 10.79 -14.47
C PRO A 95 22.07 12.00 -13.95
N GLU A 96 21.40 12.84 -13.16
CA GLU A 96 21.98 14.01 -12.55
C GLU A 96 22.98 13.50 -11.52
N ALA A 97 24.21 14.00 -11.64
CA ALA A 97 25.44 13.47 -11.09
C ALA A 97 25.42 13.22 -9.56
N VAL A 98 24.81 12.12 -9.12
CA VAL A 98 25.05 11.54 -7.80
C VAL A 98 25.99 10.36 -7.99
N ALA A 99 27.29 10.69 -7.95
CA ALA A 99 28.34 9.73 -7.71
C ALA A 99 28.04 8.99 -6.39
N LEU A 100 27.89 7.67 -6.44
CA LEU A 100 28.68 6.70 -5.68
C LEU A 100 28.32 5.27 -6.18
N PRO A 101 29.31 4.39 -6.41
CA PRO A 101 29.07 3.05 -6.92
C PRO A 101 28.47 2.17 -5.83
N ILE A 102 27.17 1.88 -5.93
CA ILE A 102 26.57 0.81 -5.13
C ILE A 102 26.68 -0.46 -5.96
N SER A 103 27.53 -1.37 -5.47
CA SER A 103 27.80 -2.69 -6.04
C SER A 103 26.51 -3.44 -6.36
N SER A 104 26.25 -3.61 -7.66
CA SER A 104 25.15 -4.40 -8.21
C SER A 104 25.38 -5.89 -7.95
N SER A 105 24.86 -6.39 -6.84
CA SER A 105 24.53 -7.81 -6.71
C SER A 105 23.04 -7.96 -6.94
N GLU A 106 22.65 -8.27 -8.18
CA GLU A 106 21.28 -8.70 -8.51
C GLU A 106 20.97 -10.02 -7.78
N PRO A 107 19.92 -10.10 -6.94
CA PRO A 107 19.46 -11.38 -6.45
C PRO A 107 18.72 -12.09 -7.58
N GLN A 108 19.29 -13.20 -8.06
CA GLN A 108 18.58 -14.12 -8.95
C GLN A 108 17.35 -14.66 -8.22
N VAL A 109 16.17 -14.25 -8.69
CA VAL A 109 14.88 -14.78 -8.22
C VAL A 109 14.75 -16.20 -8.77
N SER A 110 15.18 -17.18 -7.99
CA SER A 110 14.86 -18.57 -8.22
C SER A 110 13.35 -18.75 -8.11
N SER A 111 12.75 -19.26 -9.17
CA SER A 111 11.36 -19.73 -9.21
C SER A 111 11.24 -21.03 -8.42
N ASP A 112 11.48 -20.97 -7.11
CA ASP A 112 11.27 -22.09 -6.23
C ASP A 112 9.78 -22.19 -5.89
N THR A 113 9.11 -23.10 -6.60
CA THR A 113 7.70 -23.46 -6.37
C THR A 113 7.49 -24.28 -5.10
N SER A 114 8.55 -24.61 -4.35
CA SER A 114 8.47 -25.22 -3.02
C SER A 114 8.23 -24.17 -1.92
N ARG A 115 7.31 -23.23 -2.15
CA ARG A 115 6.94 -22.30 -1.07
C ARG A 115 6.09 -23.04 -0.07
N PRO A 116 6.47 -23.07 1.23
CA PRO A 116 5.63 -23.66 2.26
C PRO A 116 4.25 -23.00 2.19
N ALA A 117 3.21 -23.83 2.26
CA ALA A 117 1.85 -23.38 2.05
C ALA A 117 1.53 -22.20 2.97
N ARG A 118 1.25 -21.06 2.33
CA ARG A 118 1.12 -19.76 2.96
C ARG A 118 -0.30 -19.63 3.50
N HIS A 119 -0.54 -20.18 4.68
CA HIS A 119 -1.85 -20.10 5.31
C HIS A 119 -1.87 -19.01 6.38
N ILE A 120 -2.94 -18.20 6.36
CA ILE A 120 -3.29 -17.29 7.44
C ILE A 120 -4.59 -17.80 8.04
N ILE A 121 -4.55 -18.05 9.34
CA ILE A 121 -5.74 -18.40 10.09
C ILE A 121 -6.38 -17.11 10.55
N LEU A 122 -7.49 -16.72 9.92
CA LEU A 122 -8.32 -15.62 10.43
C LEU A 122 -9.21 -16.14 11.56
N LYS A 123 -8.75 -15.99 12.80
CA LYS A 123 -9.55 -16.40 13.96
C LYS A 123 -10.34 -15.24 14.54
N LYS A 124 -11.66 -15.38 14.56
CA LYS A 124 -12.56 -14.53 15.36
C LYS A 124 -12.51 -14.97 16.82
N THR A 125 -11.90 -14.17 17.67
CA THR A 125 -11.84 -14.43 19.12
C THR A 125 -12.84 -13.59 19.88
N TRP A 126 -13.42 -14.17 20.92
CA TRP A 126 -14.35 -13.52 21.83
C TRP A 126 -13.67 -13.39 23.19
N LYS A 127 -13.62 -12.17 23.75
CA LYS A 127 -13.20 -11.97 25.14
C LYS A 127 -14.41 -11.63 25.99
N MET A 128 -14.78 -12.53 26.90
CA MET A 128 -15.71 -12.20 27.97
C MET A 128 -14.92 -11.53 29.10
N LYS A 129 -15.10 -10.23 29.30
CA LYS A 129 -14.77 -9.59 30.57
C LYS A 129 -15.98 -9.77 31.50
N SER A 130 -15.74 -10.32 32.68
CA SER A 130 -16.67 -10.47 33.82
C SER A 130 -17.95 -9.62 33.73
N TYR A 131 -19.12 -10.27 33.61
CA TYR A 131 -20.53 -9.82 33.75
C TYR A 131 -21.00 -8.49 33.11
N GLN A 132 -20.12 -7.62 32.63
CA GLN A 132 -20.40 -6.42 31.83
C GLN A 132 -19.52 -6.47 30.58
N ALA A 133 -19.78 -7.47 29.74
CA ALA A 133 -18.95 -7.74 28.57
C ALA A 133 -19.31 -6.78 27.43
N ALA A 134 -18.47 -5.76 27.21
CA ALA A 134 -18.29 -5.24 25.86
C ALA A 134 -17.68 -6.38 25.03
N MET A 135 -18.49 -6.99 24.16
CA MET A 135 -18.03 -8.04 23.26
C MET A 135 -17.07 -7.42 22.25
N GLU A 136 -15.78 -7.67 22.43
CA GLU A 136 -14.75 -7.21 21.50
C GLU A 136 -14.26 -8.37 20.63
N LYS A 137 -14.60 -8.32 19.35
CA LYS A 137 -14.09 -9.20 18.30
C LYS A 137 -12.73 -8.68 17.83
N SER A 138 -11.85 -9.60 17.49
CA SER A 138 -10.57 -9.27 16.84
C SER A 138 -10.23 -10.28 15.77
N PHE A 139 -9.52 -9.83 14.74
CA PHE A 139 -8.81 -10.70 13.82
C PHE A 139 -7.42 -11.00 14.38
N SER A 140 -7.02 -12.26 14.34
CA SER A 140 -5.64 -12.66 14.60
C SER A 140 -5.07 -13.25 13.32
N PHE A 141 -3.83 -12.89 12.98
CA PHE A 141 -3.14 -13.34 11.79
C PHE A 141 -1.94 -14.18 12.21
N HIS A 142 -2.01 -15.48 11.90
CA HIS A 142 -1.02 -16.48 12.29
C HIS A 142 -0.19 -16.94 11.09
N GLY A 143 0.98 -17.52 11.38
CA GLY A 143 1.85 -18.14 10.37
C GLY A 143 3.17 -17.39 10.20
N LEU A 144 4.24 -18.14 9.88
CA LEU A 144 5.58 -17.58 9.62
C LEU A 144 5.61 -16.62 8.43
N ALA A 145 4.63 -16.74 7.53
CA ALA A 145 4.53 -15.92 6.33
C ALA A 145 3.81 -14.57 6.59
N MET A 146 3.27 -14.33 7.80
CA MET A 146 2.74 -13.01 8.19
C MET A 146 3.90 -12.06 8.56
N THR A 147 4.42 -11.36 7.57
CA THR A 147 5.50 -10.37 7.74
C THR A 147 4.95 -8.98 8.11
N GLU A 148 5.83 -8.08 8.55
CA GLU A 148 5.51 -6.66 8.75
C GLU A 148 4.92 -6.03 7.47
N GLY A 149 5.53 -6.33 6.32
CA GLY A 149 5.08 -5.84 5.02
C GLY A 149 3.67 -6.32 4.67
N LEU A 150 3.37 -7.61 4.90
CA LEU A 150 2.02 -8.13 4.66
C LEU A 150 1.00 -7.52 5.62
N ALA A 151 1.34 -7.37 6.90
CA ALA A 151 0.50 -6.66 7.87
C ALA A 151 0.21 -5.22 7.42
N GLY A 152 1.22 -4.53 6.86
CA GLY A 152 1.09 -3.22 6.25
C GLY A 152 0.08 -3.22 5.10
N VAL A 153 0.20 -4.15 4.14
CA VAL A 153 -0.74 -4.30 3.02
C VAL A 153 -2.17 -4.46 3.54
N VAL A 154 -2.41 -5.37 4.47
CA VAL A 154 -3.74 -5.62 5.03
C VAL A 154 -4.29 -4.38 5.72
N LYS A 155 -3.46 -3.72 6.54
CA LYS A 155 -3.84 -2.47 7.22
C LYS A 155 -4.22 -1.37 6.24
N ARG A 156 -3.53 -1.26 5.09
CA ARG A 156 -3.86 -0.29 4.03
C ARG A 156 -5.25 -0.52 3.47
N TYR A 157 -5.59 -1.76 3.13
CA TYR A 157 -6.93 -2.10 2.64
C TYR A 157 -8.01 -1.82 3.68
N CYS A 158 -7.82 -2.22 4.93
CA CYS A 158 -8.81 -1.93 5.98
C CYS A 158 -8.99 -0.42 6.24
N ASN A 159 -7.94 0.38 6.08
CA ASN A 159 -8.01 1.84 6.24
C ASN A 159 -8.78 2.55 5.10
N CYS A 160 -9.13 1.83 4.02
CA CYS A 160 -9.96 2.38 2.93
C CYS A 160 -11.46 2.36 3.26
N ILE A 161 -11.85 1.62 4.31
CA ILE A 161 -13.25 1.43 4.62
C ILE A 161 -13.80 2.77 5.14
N PRO A 162 -14.84 3.35 4.50
CA PRO A 162 -15.43 4.59 4.96
C PRO A 162 -16.15 4.34 6.30
N LEU A 163 -15.51 4.74 7.40
CA LEU A 163 -15.98 4.44 8.74
C LEU A 163 -17.12 5.35 9.18
N THR A 164 -18.13 4.76 9.82
CA THR A 164 -19.14 5.50 10.57
C THR A 164 -18.54 6.18 11.82
N PRO A 165 -19.09 7.33 12.28
CA PRO A 165 -18.56 8.03 13.45
C PRO A 165 -18.43 7.11 14.68
N GLY A 166 -17.23 7.08 15.25
CA GLY A 166 -16.92 6.25 16.42
C GLY A 166 -16.55 4.80 16.10
N ALA A 167 -16.61 4.34 14.86
CA ALA A 167 -16.03 3.06 14.47
C ALA A 167 -14.49 3.16 14.45
N GLN A 168 -13.82 2.17 15.04
CA GLN A 168 -12.36 2.15 15.12
C GLN A 168 -11.82 0.72 14.97
N LEU A 169 -10.77 0.60 14.15
CA LEU A 169 -9.92 -0.58 14.03
C LEU A 169 -8.52 -0.24 14.51
N SER A 170 -8.00 -1.01 15.47
CA SER A 170 -6.65 -0.81 16.02
C SER A 170 -5.79 -2.06 15.81
N TRP A 171 -4.50 -1.85 15.57
CA TRP A 171 -3.57 -2.93 15.22
C TRP A 171 -2.50 -3.08 16.29
N ARG A 172 -2.17 -4.32 16.64
CA ARG A 172 -1.11 -4.63 17.62
C ARG A 172 -0.38 -5.90 17.24
N ARG A 173 0.94 -5.88 17.39
CA ARG A 173 1.78 -7.08 17.40
C ARG A 173 1.93 -7.58 18.84
N THR A 174 1.62 -8.85 19.06
CA THR A 174 1.79 -9.52 20.37
C THR A 174 3.27 -9.84 20.63
N PRO A 175 3.67 -10.09 21.90
CA PRO A 175 5.03 -10.55 22.22
C PRO A 175 5.45 -11.84 21.49
N HIS A 176 4.48 -12.66 21.09
CA HIS A 176 4.70 -13.89 20.31
C HIS A 176 4.79 -13.65 18.79
N GLY A 177 4.83 -12.39 18.35
CA GLY A 177 4.94 -12.03 16.94
C GLY A 177 3.64 -12.11 16.14
N VAL A 178 2.51 -12.49 16.76
CA VAL A 178 1.19 -12.55 16.10
C VAL A 178 0.61 -11.16 15.93
N TRP A 179 0.12 -10.85 14.73
CA TRP A 179 -0.61 -9.62 14.42
C TRP A 179 -2.08 -9.74 14.81
N GLN A 180 -2.63 -8.68 15.39
CA GLN A 180 -4.03 -8.62 15.80
C GLN A 180 -4.66 -7.29 15.42
N ALA A 181 -5.87 -7.35 14.87
CA ALA A 181 -6.71 -6.20 14.59
C ALA A 181 -7.93 -6.22 15.53
N TYR A 182 -8.03 -5.23 16.40
CA TYR A 182 -9.07 -5.07 17.41
C TYR A 182 -10.14 -4.10 16.92
N MET A 183 -11.40 -4.56 16.94
CA MET A 183 -12.55 -3.77 16.52
C MET A 183 -13.33 -3.32 17.75
N ASN A 184 -13.63 -2.03 17.86
CA ASN A 184 -14.56 -1.57 18.89
C ASN A 184 -16.02 -1.97 18.54
N HIS A 185 -16.96 -1.73 19.46
CA HIS A 185 -18.36 -2.16 19.27
C HIS A 185 -19.02 -1.55 18.03
N ALA A 186 -18.78 -0.27 17.75
CA ALA A 186 -19.35 0.42 16.58
C ALA A 186 -18.83 -0.19 15.28
N TYR A 187 -17.52 -0.46 15.19
CA TYR A 187 -16.91 -1.09 14.03
C TYR A 187 -17.50 -2.46 13.75
N GLN A 188 -17.61 -3.31 14.79
CA GLN A 188 -18.14 -4.67 14.63
C GLN A 188 -19.59 -4.71 14.14
N LYS A 189 -20.38 -3.69 14.48
CA LYS A 189 -21.80 -3.65 14.13
C LYS A 189 -22.02 -3.35 12.65
N VAL A 190 -21.12 -2.57 12.03
CA VAL A 190 -21.34 -2.00 10.69
C VAL A 190 -20.30 -2.47 9.68
N HIS A 191 -19.03 -2.61 10.08
CA HIS A 191 -17.89 -2.77 9.18
C HIS A 191 -17.13 -4.09 9.36
N GLU A 192 -17.67 -5.04 10.12
CA GLU A 192 -17.01 -6.35 10.30
C GLU A 192 -16.85 -7.07 8.95
N GLU A 193 -17.91 -7.11 8.14
CA GLU A 193 -17.90 -7.76 6.83
C GLU A 193 -17.00 -7.02 5.84
N ASP A 194 -17.04 -5.69 5.83
CA ASP A 194 -16.15 -4.84 5.02
C ASP A 194 -14.67 -5.13 5.34
N ALA A 195 -14.34 -5.30 6.62
CA ALA A 195 -12.98 -5.62 7.05
C ALA A 195 -12.53 -7.00 6.60
N VAL A 196 -13.42 -7.99 6.62
CA VAL A 196 -13.12 -9.33 6.09
C VAL A 196 -12.87 -9.25 4.59
N ALA A 197 -13.72 -8.54 3.83
CA ALA A 197 -13.53 -8.36 2.39
C ALA A 197 -12.20 -7.65 2.09
N ALA A 198 -11.89 -6.56 2.80
CA ALA A 198 -10.63 -5.83 2.67
C ALA A 198 -9.40 -6.70 2.98
N VAL A 199 -9.47 -7.54 4.02
CA VAL A 199 -8.42 -8.52 4.31
C VAL A 199 -8.30 -9.53 3.16
N MET A 200 -9.41 -9.97 2.58
CA MET A 200 -9.41 -10.90 1.45
C MET A 200 -8.72 -10.32 0.22
N ASP A 201 -9.10 -9.10 -0.15
CA ASP A 201 -8.50 -8.41 -1.29
C ASP A 201 -7.01 -8.13 -1.08
N ALA A 202 -6.60 -7.74 0.13
CA ALA A 202 -5.21 -7.50 0.48
C ALA A 202 -4.33 -8.74 0.30
N MET A 203 -4.80 -9.91 0.73
CA MET A 203 -4.02 -11.14 0.60
C MET A 203 -4.02 -11.65 -0.84
N ALA A 204 -5.15 -11.54 -1.54
CA ALA A 204 -5.23 -11.89 -2.96
C ALA A 204 -4.26 -11.03 -3.79
N ALA A 205 -4.20 -9.72 -3.54
CA ALA A 205 -3.24 -8.81 -4.15
C ALA A 205 -1.79 -9.15 -3.80
N ALA A 206 -1.53 -9.75 -2.63
CA ALA A 206 -0.22 -10.24 -2.23
C ALA A 206 0.11 -11.66 -2.79
N GLY A 207 -0.78 -12.25 -3.61
CA GLY A 207 -0.60 -13.58 -4.20
C GLY A 207 -0.86 -14.73 -3.24
N TRP A 208 -1.77 -14.55 -2.28
CA TRP A 208 -2.17 -15.59 -1.32
C TRP A 208 -3.54 -16.17 -1.68
N GLU A 209 -3.69 -17.46 -1.42
CA GLU A 209 -4.96 -18.16 -1.58
C GLU A 209 -5.67 -18.33 -0.23
N PHE A 210 -7.00 -18.22 -0.27
CA PHE A 210 -7.85 -18.45 0.89
C PHE A 210 -8.37 -19.87 0.91
N ILE A 211 -8.18 -20.55 2.03
CA ILE A 211 -8.84 -21.82 2.32
C ILE A 211 -9.73 -21.58 3.53
N LYS A 212 -11.03 -21.83 3.39
CA LYS A 212 -11.92 -21.80 4.56
C LYS A 212 -11.64 -23.06 5.36
N GLN A 213 -11.42 -22.91 6.67
CA GLN A 213 -11.13 -24.05 7.55
C GLN A 213 -12.20 -25.16 7.47
N TYR A 214 -13.45 -24.82 7.14
CA TYR A 214 -14.55 -25.78 6.98
C TYR A 214 -14.50 -26.58 5.67
N GLU A 215 -13.72 -26.16 4.67
CA GLU A 215 -13.59 -26.89 3.39
C GLU A 215 -12.60 -28.06 3.49
N THR A 216 -11.76 -28.09 4.53
CA THR A 216 -10.80 -29.17 4.81
C THR A 216 -11.36 -30.33 5.64
N GLU A 217 -12.61 -30.24 6.13
CA GLU A 217 -13.24 -31.26 6.97
C GLU A 217 -14.21 -32.19 6.19
N LEU A 218 -14.26 -32.08 4.86
CA LEU A 218 -15.02 -32.95 3.94
C LEU A 218 -14.09 -33.83 3.10
#